data_AF-A0A8H4NAM8-F1
#
_entry.id   AF-A0A8H4NAM8-F1
#
_cell.length_a   1.000
_cell.length_b   1.000
_cell.length_c   1.000
_cell.angle_alpha   90.00
_cell.angle_beta   90.00
_cell.angle_gamma   90.00
#
_symmetry.space_group_name_H-M   'P 1'
#
loop_
_entity.id
_entity.type
_entity.pdbx_description
1 polymer ?
#
loop_
_entity_poly.entity_id
_entity_poly.type
_entity_poly.pdbx_seq_one_letter_code
_entity_poly.pdbx_strand_id
1 'polypeptide(L)'
;MRLYNSTACFDKIKRDQAFKDPSGTSALIYSLASSIHHACPDCAQATFLVAKAYDITVTLVKDVRAGEEIFIDFGEARSHFVCYLCNTGGWKRRKRQNMDETRRDEETLTEMNHKTRKWAVVLKGFLAKLDPRNMFKTAESPSE
;
A
#
# COMPACT_ATOMS: atom_id res chain seq x y z
N MET A 1 37.97 -24.41 -21.44
CA MET A 1 37.53 -24.05 -20.08
C MET A 1 37.91 -22.60 -19.83
N ARG A 2 36.98 -21.64 -19.99
CA ARG A 2 37.27 -20.20 -19.79
C ARG A 2 37.23 -19.91 -18.29
N LEU A 3 38.37 -19.58 -17.71
CA LEU A 3 38.45 -19.01 -16.37
C LEU A 3 37.88 -17.58 -16.44
N TYR A 4 36.65 -17.40 -16.00
CA TYR A 4 36.07 -16.07 -15.83
C TYR A 4 36.88 -15.32 -14.75
N ASN A 5 37.31 -14.10 -15.05
CA ASN A 5 37.99 -13.19 -14.11
C ASN A 5 37.10 -12.99 -12.87
N SER A 6 37.48 -13.60 -11.75
CA SER A 6 36.69 -13.65 -10.51
C SER A 6 36.46 -12.25 -9.90
N THR A 7 37.38 -11.32 -10.11
CA THR A 7 37.31 -9.93 -9.63
C THR A 7 36.18 -9.13 -10.29
N ALA A 8 36.03 -9.24 -11.61
CA ALA A 8 34.97 -8.55 -12.35
C ALA A 8 33.57 -9.03 -11.95
N CYS A 9 33.43 -10.31 -11.59
CA CYS A 9 32.19 -10.87 -11.06
C CYS A 9 31.86 -10.31 -9.67
N PHE A 10 32.86 -10.22 -8.80
CA PHE A 10 32.70 -9.69 -7.44
C PHE A 10 32.34 -8.20 -7.41
N ASP A 11 32.96 -7.40 -8.29
CA ASP A 11 32.63 -5.97 -8.41
C ASP A 11 31.22 -5.73 -8.95
N LYS A 12 30.75 -6.64 -9.81
CA LYS A 12 29.35 -6.63 -10.29
C LYS A 12 28.39 -6.95 -9.14
N ILE A 13 28.65 -8.01 -8.38
CA ILE A 13 27.83 -8.39 -7.22
C ILE A 13 27.78 -7.25 -6.20
N LYS A 14 28.92 -6.60 -5.90
CA LYS A 14 28.96 -5.44 -5.01
C LYS A 14 28.08 -4.29 -5.52
N ARG A 15 28.17 -3.94 -6.81
CA ARG A 15 27.32 -2.89 -7.39
C ARG A 15 25.84 -3.23 -7.32
N ASP A 16 25.50 -4.46 -7.68
CA ASP A 16 24.12 -4.91 -7.84
C ASP A 16 23.43 -5.17 -6.48
N GLN A 17 24.18 -5.71 -5.52
CA GLN A 17 23.59 -6.30 -4.31
C GLN A 17 24.07 -5.70 -2.99
N ALA A 18 25.19 -4.95 -2.96
CA ALA A 18 25.74 -4.46 -1.70
C ALA A 18 25.30 -3.04 -1.30
N PHE A 19 24.76 -2.91 -0.10
CA PHE A 19 24.35 -1.66 0.53
C PHE A 19 25.53 -1.04 1.26
N LYS A 20 25.64 0.29 1.27
CA LYS A 20 26.67 0.96 2.07
C LYS A 20 26.33 0.87 3.55
N ASP A 21 27.33 0.61 4.38
CA ASP A 21 27.21 0.77 5.83
C ASP A 21 27.03 2.26 6.20
N PRO A 22 26.55 2.58 7.42
CA PRO A 22 26.32 3.97 7.83
C PRO A 22 27.58 4.84 7.81
N SER A 23 28.75 4.25 8.05
CA SER A 23 30.05 4.92 7.98
C SER A 23 30.54 5.14 6.54
N GLY A 24 29.90 4.54 5.54
CA GLY A 24 30.29 4.60 4.13
C GLY A 24 31.60 3.88 3.81
N THR A 25 32.13 3.13 4.76
CA THR A 25 33.43 2.43 4.70
C THR A 25 33.33 1.02 4.12
N SER A 26 32.19 0.38 4.27
CA SER A 26 31.98 -1.02 3.89
C SER A 26 30.75 -1.17 3.00
N ALA A 27 30.80 -2.20 2.14
CA ALA A 27 29.66 -2.64 1.35
C ALA A 27 29.15 -3.98 1.91
N LEU A 28 27.87 -4.04 2.24
CA LEU A 28 27.22 -5.15 2.93
C LEU A 28 26.18 -5.79 2.03
N ILE A 29 26.22 -7.11 1.89
CA ILE A 29 25.24 -7.88 1.11
C ILE A 29 24.26 -8.53 2.08
N TYR A 30 22.97 -8.25 1.90
CA TYR A 30 21.90 -8.75 2.76
C TYR A 30 21.06 -9.74 1.95
N SER A 31 21.04 -11.02 2.34
CA SER A 31 20.42 -12.08 1.52
C SER A 31 19.00 -11.75 1.04
N LEU A 32 18.14 -11.23 1.92
CA LEU A 32 16.77 -10.85 1.59
C LEU A 32 16.72 -9.51 0.83
N ALA A 33 17.32 -8.45 1.38
CA ALA A 33 17.21 -7.11 0.79
C ALA A 33 17.91 -6.99 -0.57
N SER A 34 18.97 -7.76 -0.80
CA SER A 34 19.69 -7.82 -2.08
C SER A 34 18.90 -8.50 -3.21
N SER A 35 17.80 -9.20 -2.88
CA SER A 35 16.86 -9.75 -3.88
C SER A 35 15.72 -8.80 -4.24
N ILE A 36 15.56 -7.69 -3.52
CA ILE A 36 14.50 -6.72 -3.76
C ILE A 36 14.84 -5.88 -4.98
N HIS A 37 13.92 -5.81 -5.95
CA HIS A 37 14.14 -5.04 -7.17
C HIS A 37 14.08 -3.52 -6.94
N HIS A 38 14.90 -2.82 -7.72
CA HIS A 38 14.90 -1.36 -7.77
C HIS A 38 13.64 -0.81 -8.43
N ALA A 39 13.10 0.27 -7.85
CA ALA A 39 12.16 1.15 -8.51
C ALA A 39 12.53 2.62 -8.27
N CYS A 40 12.19 3.50 -9.22
CA CYS A 40 12.37 4.94 -9.07
C CYS A 40 11.51 5.48 -7.90
N PRO A 41 11.78 6.69 -7.37
CA PRO A 41 11.03 7.27 -6.25
C PRO A 41 9.50 7.23 -6.41
N ASP A 42 9.02 7.48 -7.63
CA ASP A 42 7.59 7.45 -7.94
C ASP A 42 6.98 6.03 -7.88
N CYS A 43 7.78 5.02 -8.19
CA CYS A 43 7.34 3.63 -8.32
C CYS A 43 7.64 2.77 -7.08
N ALA A 44 8.64 3.12 -6.28
CA ALA A 44 9.01 2.39 -5.07
C ALA A 44 7.88 2.41 -4.04
N GLN A 45 7.69 1.29 -3.35
CA GLN A 45 6.71 1.14 -2.26
C GLN A 45 7.38 1.17 -0.89
N ALA A 46 8.70 1.00 -0.84
CA ALA A 46 9.44 0.98 0.39
C ALA A 46 10.73 1.78 0.28
N THR A 47 11.19 2.24 1.44
CA THR A 47 12.53 2.79 1.64
C THR A 47 13.32 1.84 2.52
N PHE A 48 14.62 2.06 2.64
CA PHE A 48 15.46 1.29 3.54
C PHE A 48 16.39 2.18 4.36
N LEU A 49 16.77 1.68 5.53
CA LEU A 49 17.79 2.27 6.39
C LEU A 49 18.74 1.16 6.82
N VAL A 50 20.04 1.35 6.60
CA VAL A 50 21.07 0.51 7.22
C VAL A 50 21.43 1.18 8.54
N ALA A 51 21.12 0.55 9.68
CA ALA A 51 21.33 1.13 11.00
C ALA A 51 22.69 0.73 11.60
N LYS A 52 23.10 -0.53 11.38
CA LYS A 52 24.36 -1.11 11.84
C LYS A 52 24.88 -2.11 10.79
N ALA A 53 26.08 -2.64 11.00
CA ALA A 53 26.78 -3.52 10.05
C ALA A 53 26.05 -4.81 9.65
N TYR A 54 24.89 -5.14 10.25
CA TYR A 54 24.08 -6.30 9.91
C TYR A 54 22.58 -6.02 10.07
N ASP A 55 22.19 -4.75 10.10
CA ASP A 55 20.83 -4.35 10.39
C ASP A 55 20.31 -3.43 9.29
N ILE A 56 19.46 -3.99 8.43
CA ILE A 56 18.74 -3.27 7.38
C ILE A 56 17.25 -3.31 7.71
N THR A 57 16.67 -2.13 7.87
CA THR A 57 15.23 -1.97 8.02
C THR A 57 14.64 -1.56 6.68
N VAL A 58 13.61 -2.26 6.22
CA VAL A 58 12.81 -1.90 5.04
C VAL A 58 11.45 -1.41 5.53
N THR A 59 11.09 -0.18 5.17
CA THR A 59 9.87 0.47 5.63
C THR A 59 8.96 0.73 4.44
N LEU A 60 7.73 0.21 4.49
CA LEU A 60 6.71 0.52 3.49
C LEU A 60 6.29 1.99 3.61
N VAL A 61 6.29 2.69 2.48
CA VAL A 61 5.82 4.08 2.34
C VAL A 61 4.58 4.19 1.45
N LYS A 62 4.18 3.07 0.82
CA LYS A 62 2.95 2.91 0.05
C LYS A 62 2.37 1.52 0.37
N ASP A 63 1.07 1.37 0.16
CA ASP A 63 0.40 0.09 0.35
C ASP A 63 0.95 -0.97 -0.61
N VAL A 64 1.01 -2.21 -0.11
CA VAL A 64 1.43 -3.40 -0.84
C VAL A 64 0.43 -4.51 -0.55
N ARG A 65 -0.13 -5.12 -1.59
CA ARG A 65 -1.10 -6.21 -1.41
C ARG A 65 -0.38 -7.52 -1.08
N ALA A 66 -1.09 -8.44 -0.45
CA ALA A 66 -0.57 -9.78 -0.20
C ALA A 66 -0.17 -10.46 -1.52
N GLY A 67 1.07 -10.97 -1.58
CA GLY A 67 1.64 -11.61 -2.76
C GLY A 67 2.20 -10.65 -3.81
N GLU A 68 2.12 -9.32 -3.60
CA GLU A 68 2.85 -8.36 -4.43
C GLU A 68 4.31 -8.29 -4.04
N GLU A 69 5.17 -8.12 -5.05
CA GLU A 69 6.57 -7.86 -4.85
C GLU A 69 6.78 -6.44 -4.28
N ILE A 70 7.65 -6.32 -3.29
CA ILE A 70 8.06 -5.05 -2.72
C ILE A 70 9.18 -4.48 -3.60
N PHE A 71 9.11 -3.18 -3.90
CA PHE A 71 10.17 -2.47 -4.62
C PHE A 71 10.74 -1.34 -3.76
N ILE A 72 12.06 -1.23 -3.74
CA ILE A 72 12.77 -0.18 -3.01
C ILE A 72 13.47 0.79 -3.95
N ASP A 73 13.46 2.07 -3.56
CA ASP A 73 14.35 3.05 -4.17
C ASP A 73 15.74 2.87 -3.58
N PHE A 74 16.73 2.70 -4.47
CA PHE A 74 18.13 2.59 -4.06
C PHE A 74 18.80 3.96 -3.85
N GLY A 75 18.08 5.05 -4.15
CA GLY A 75 18.57 6.42 -4.04
C GLY A 75 19.65 6.76 -5.08
N GLU A 76 20.21 7.96 -4.96
CA GLU A 76 21.20 8.50 -5.91
C GLU A 76 22.46 7.66 -6.04
N ALA A 77 22.85 6.94 -4.98
CA ALA A 77 24.03 6.07 -4.97
C ALA A 77 23.99 4.96 -6.04
N ARG A 78 22.81 4.72 -6.61
CA ARG A 78 22.50 3.61 -7.52
C ARG A 78 21.60 4.07 -8.68
N SER A 79 21.74 5.32 -9.11
CA SER A 79 20.98 5.93 -10.21
C SER A 79 21.12 5.23 -11.58
N HIS A 80 22.08 4.31 -11.74
CA HIS A 80 22.27 3.52 -12.95
C HIS A 80 21.33 2.31 -13.07
N PHE A 81 20.64 1.93 -11.99
CA PHE A 81 19.64 0.88 -12.08
C PHE A 81 18.39 1.42 -12.76
N VAL A 82 17.94 0.72 -13.80
CA VAL A 82 16.67 1.05 -14.44
C VAL A 82 15.54 0.58 -13.54
N CYS A 83 14.59 1.46 -13.26
CA CYS A 83 13.37 1.11 -12.52
C CYS A 83 12.68 -0.09 -13.18
N TYR A 84 12.54 -1.19 -12.43
CA TYR A 84 11.95 -2.43 -12.94
C TYR A 84 10.55 -2.20 -13.52
N LEU A 85 9.75 -1.37 -12.84
CA LEU A 85 8.35 -1.12 -13.19
C LEU A 85 8.18 -0.17 -14.37
N CYS A 86 9.09 0.80 -14.53
CA CYS A 86 9.12 1.64 -15.72
C CYS A 86 9.56 0.83 -16.95
N ASN A 87 10.55 -0.05 -16.76
CA ASN A 87 11.10 -0.87 -17.85
C ASN A 87 10.12 -1.95 -18.34
N THR A 88 9.41 -2.60 -17.42
CA THR A 88 8.48 -3.70 -17.75
C THR A 88 7.06 -3.24 -18.06
N GLY A 89 6.79 -1.93 -17.95
CA GLY A 89 5.43 -1.39 -18.07
C GLY A 89 4.50 -1.73 -16.90
N GLY A 90 5.03 -2.31 -15.81
CA GLY A 90 4.27 -2.72 -14.63
C GLY A 90 3.52 -1.58 -13.94
N TRP A 91 3.98 -0.32 -14.09
CA TRP A 91 3.25 0.85 -13.58
C TRP A 91 1.82 0.93 -14.14
N LYS A 92 1.61 0.72 -15.44
CA LYS A 92 0.27 0.83 -16.04
C LYS A 92 -0.71 -0.17 -15.41
N ARG A 93 -0.24 -1.36 -15.05
CA ARG A 93 -1.04 -2.39 -14.38
C ARG A 93 -1.43 -1.96 -12.97
N ARG A 94 -0.46 -1.49 -12.16
CA ARG A 94 -0.72 -1.03 -10.79
C ARG A 94 -1.63 0.19 -10.73
N LYS A 95 -1.45 1.16 -11.64
CA LYS A 95 -2.32 2.35 -11.69
C LYS A 95 -3.79 1.97 -11.89
N ARG A 96 -4.07 1.00 -12.77
CA ARG A 96 -5.43 0.47 -12.98
C ARG A 96 -5.96 -0.21 -11.72
N GLN A 97 -5.16 -1.07 -11.11
CA GLN A 97 -5.54 -1.79 -9.89
C GLN A 97 -5.85 -0.86 -8.72
N ASN A 98 -5.11 0.25 -8.56
CA ASN A 98 -5.37 1.24 -7.52
C ASN A 98 -6.65 2.05 -7.80
N MET A 99 -6.89 2.41 -9.06
CA MET A 99 -8.14 3.10 -9.44
C MET A 99 -9.37 2.22 -9.20
N ASP A 100 -9.28 0.92 -9.53
CA ASP A 100 -10.37 -0.02 -9.30
C ASP A 100 -10.68 -0.22 -7.81
N GLU A 101 -9.66 -0.21 -6.95
CA GLU A 101 -9.81 -0.31 -5.50
C GLU A 101 -10.38 0.97 -4.90
N THR A 102 -9.85 2.15 -5.30
CA THR A 102 -10.41 3.44 -4.87
C THR A 102 -11.90 3.54 -5.20
N ARG A 103 -12.29 3.13 -6.42
CA ARG A 103 -13.70 3.08 -6.82
C ARG A 103 -14.53 2.15 -5.94
N ARG A 104 -13.99 0.97 -5.59
CA ARG A 104 -14.68 0.00 -4.72
C ARG A 104 -14.84 0.54 -3.30
N ASP A 105 -13.82 1.22 -2.78
CA ASP A 105 -13.86 1.84 -1.45
C ASP A 105 -14.88 2.98 -1.40
N GLU A 106 -14.96 3.80 -2.46
CA GLU A 106 -16.01 4.82 -2.59
C GLU A 106 -17.41 4.21 -2.68
N GLU A 107 -17.58 3.12 -3.42
CA GLU A 107 -18.86 2.40 -3.53
C GLU A 107 -19.30 1.83 -2.18
N THR A 108 -18.39 1.19 -1.44
CA THR A 108 -18.69 0.64 -0.10
C THR A 108 -19.01 1.73 0.92
N LEU A 109 -18.28 2.85 0.90
CA LEU A 109 -18.58 4.01 1.76
C LEU A 109 -19.97 4.60 1.44
N THR A 110 -20.31 4.67 0.15
CA THR A 110 -21.62 5.16 -0.32
C THR A 110 -22.75 4.22 0.11
N GLU A 111 -22.55 2.91 -0.02
CA GLU A 111 -23.52 1.90 0.42
C GLU A 111 -23.73 1.94 1.94
N MET A 112 -22.64 2.06 2.72
CA MET A 112 -22.71 2.26 4.16
C MET A 112 -23.53 3.51 4.49
N ASN A 113 -23.22 4.66 3.88
CA ASN A 113 -23.96 5.90 4.10
C ASN A 113 -25.46 5.79 3.75
N HIS A 114 -25.79 5.10 2.67
CA HIS A 114 -27.18 4.85 2.29
C HIS A 114 -27.90 3.98 3.32
N LYS A 115 -27.26 2.90 3.82
CA LYS A 115 -27.80 2.08 4.91
C LYS A 115 -28.03 2.90 6.18
N THR A 116 -27.07 3.72 6.59
CA THR A 116 -27.19 4.57 7.79
C THR A 116 -28.36 5.55 7.69
N ARG A 117 -28.53 6.21 6.53
CA ARG A 117 -29.67 7.10 6.28
C ARG A 117 -31.01 6.35 6.34
N LYS A 118 -31.07 5.15 5.77
CA LYS A 118 -32.27 4.30 5.81
C LYS A 118 -32.66 3.95 7.25
N TRP A 119 -31.70 3.56 8.08
CA TRP A 119 -31.93 3.30 9.51
C TRP A 119 -32.40 4.55 10.26
N ALA A 120 -31.84 5.73 9.98
CA ALA A 120 -32.27 6.97 10.60
C ALA A 120 -33.74 7.32 10.24
N VAL A 121 -34.19 7.05 9.02
CA VAL A 121 -35.59 7.25 8.60
C VAL A 121 -36.52 6.28 9.34
N VAL A 122 -36.14 5.00 9.40
CA VAL A 122 -36.92 3.97 10.13
C VAL A 122 -37.03 4.33 11.61
N LEU A 123 -35.93 4.74 12.24
CA LEU A 123 -35.91 5.15 13.65
C LEU A 123 -36.77 6.39 13.90
N LYS A 124 -36.69 7.41 13.04
CA LYS A 124 -37.56 8.60 13.12
C LYS A 124 -39.04 8.23 13.00
N GLY A 125 -39.40 7.34 12.07
CA GLY A 125 -40.77 6.87 11.91
C GLY A 125 -41.28 6.06 13.12
N PHE A 126 -40.41 5.26 13.74
CA PHE A 126 -40.72 4.55 14.97
C PHE A 126 -40.92 5.51 16.15
N LEU A 127 -40.01 6.47 16.35
CA LEU A 127 -40.12 7.48 17.41
C LEU A 127 -41.37 8.36 17.25
N ALA A 128 -41.75 8.72 16.02
CA ALA A 128 -42.98 9.48 15.75
C ALA A 128 -44.28 8.74 16.12
N LYS A 129 -44.26 7.40 16.10
CA LYS A 129 -45.38 6.55 16.55
C LYS A 129 -45.45 6.44 18.08
N LEU A 130 -44.34 6.69 18.76
CA LEU A 130 -44.25 6.73 20.21
C LEU A 130 -44.47 8.15 20.78
N ASP A 131 -44.73 9.15 19.92
CA ASP A 131 -45.08 10.49 20.37
C ASP A 131 -46.42 10.44 21.14
N PRO A 132 -46.44 10.84 22.42
CA PRO A 132 -47.65 10.83 23.24
C PRO A 132 -48.81 11.61 22.61
N ARG A 133 -48.53 12.62 21.77
CA ARG A 133 -49.56 13.43 21.08
C ARG A 133 -50.30 12.66 19.98
N ASN A 134 -49.70 11.60 19.43
CA ASN A 134 -50.33 10.73 18.42
C ASN A 134 -51.06 9.52 19.02
N MET A 135 -50.80 9.18 20.29
CA MET A 135 -51.44 8.02 20.94
C MET A 135 -52.88 8.29 21.44
N PHE A 136 -53.34 9.55 21.48
CA PHE A 136 -54.67 9.92 22.02
C PHE A 136 -55.77 10.13 20.96
N LYS A 137 -55.54 9.82 19.67
CA LYS A 137 -56.53 10.08 18.59
C LYS A 137 -57.45 8.90 18.22
N THR A 138 -57.43 7.78 18.94
CA THR A 138 -58.23 6.58 18.59
C THR A 138 -59.40 6.28 19.52
N ALA A 139 -59.87 7.25 20.30
CA ALA A 139 -61.05 7.09 21.15
C ALA A 139 -62.16 8.10 20.79
N GLU A 140 -62.61 8.09 19.54
CA GLU A 140 -63.95 8.61 19.23
C GLU A 140 -64.92 7.43 19.27
N SER A 141 -65.64 7.34 20.38
CA SER A 141 -66.76 6.46 20.63
C SER A 141 -67.89 6.69 19.62
N PRO A 142 -68.54 5.64 19.07
CA PRO A 142 -69.76 5.81 18.29
C PRO A 142 -70.90 6.20 19.23
N SER A 143 -71.45 7.40 19.08
CA SER A 143 -72.70 7.80 19.73
C SER A 143 -73.88 7.36 18.86
N GLU A 144 -74.77 6.55 19.45
CA GLU A 144 -76.09 6.16 18.93
C GLU A 144 -77.04 7.36 18.72
#